data_AF-A0A8J6QT50-F1
#
_entry.id   AF-A0A8J6QT50-F1
#
_cell.length_a   1.000
_cell.length_b   1.000
_cell.length_c   1.000
_cell.angle_alpha   90.00
_cell.angle_beta   90.00
_cell.angle_gamma   90.00
#
_symmetry.space_group_name_H-M   'P 1'
#
loop_
_entity.id
_entity.type
_entity.pdbx_description
1 polymer ?
#
loop_
_entity_poly.entity_id
_entity_poly.type
_entity_poly.pdbx_seq_one_letter_code
_entity_poly.pdbx_strand_id
1 'polypeptide(L)'
;MKIRGTAAAYYSNSRNLGGFIEMIKPSAFKQSLKKADVRCLSEHDPQNLLGRTSSGTLRLQDTKTGLQFECDLPDTTTANDLSKLIERGDLRGCSFRMRVLNSEWDFAGKVPLRIVTEAEIDEITMTATPAYLATDCEVISDVAV
;
A
#
# COMPACT_ATOMS: atom_id res chain seq x y z
N MET A 1 9.36 -16.84 2.90
CA MET A 1 8.11 -16.28 3.46
C MET A 1 7.81 -15.00 2.71
N LYS A 2 6.55 -14.75 2.38
CA LYS A 2 6.15 -13.53 1.69
C LYS A 2 4.93 -12.90 2.36
N ILE A 3 4.73 -11.62 2.08
CA ILE A 3 3.47 -10.93 2.35
C ILE A 3 2.86 -10.53 1.02
N ARG A 4 1.55 -10.65 0.87
CA ARG A 4 0.82 -10.06 -0.26
C ARG A 4 -0.42 -9.33 0.20
N GLY A 5 -1.00 -8.53 -0.68
CA GLY A 5 -2.28 -7.87 -0.45
C GLY A 5 -2.55 -6.72 -1.40
N THR A 6 -3.52 -5.91 -1.04
CA THR A 6 -3.95 -4.71 -1.77
C THR A 6 -3.39 -3.47 -1.10
N ALA A 7 -2.37 -2.85 -1.71
CA ALA A 7 -1.74 -1.62 -1.25
C ALA A 7 -2.66 -0.41 -1.38
N ALA A 8 -3.42 -0.33 -2.47
CA ALA A 8 -4.40 0.73 -2.70
C ALA A 8 -5.63 0.14 -3.39
N ALA A 9 -6.74 0.04 -2.66
CA ALA A 9 -8.02 -0.37 -3.22
C ALA A 9 -8.64 0.80 -3.99
N TYR A 10 -8.86 0.61 -5.28
CA TYR A 10 -9.44 1.66 -6.12
C TYR A 10 -10.90 1.89 -5.79
N TYR A 11 -11.36 3.13 -5.98
CA TYR A 11 -12.72 3.57 -5.64
C TYR A 11 -13.11 3.44 -4.16
N SER A 12 -12.15 3.17 -3.27
CA SER A 12 -12.37 3.11 -1.84
C SER A 12 -11.96 4.43 -1.19
N ASN A 13 -12.80 4.93 -0.29
CA ASN A 13 -12.51 6.14 0.46
C ASN A 13 -11.47 5.89 1.55
N SER A 14 -10.58 6.85 1.75
CA SER A 14 -9.76 6.95 2.94
C SER A 14 -10.61 7.30 4.17
N ARG A 15 -9.99 7.23 5.34
CA ARG A 15 -10.40 7.96 6.53
C ARG A 15 -10.31 9.47 6.28
N ASN A 16 -10.80 10.29 7.21
CA ASN A 16 -10.59 11.73 7.16
C ASN A 16 -9.11 12.06 7.34
N LEU A 17 -8.51 12.72 6.33
CA LEU A 17 -7.08 13.06 6.26
C LEU A 17 -6.80 14.49 6.75
N GLY A 18 -7.58 14.99 7.70
CA GLY A 18 -7.42 16.33 8.26
C GLY A 18 -8.27 17.41 7.58
N GLY A 19 -9.46 17.04 7.10
CA GLY A 19 -10.43 17.97 6.50
C GLY A 19 -11.02 17.51 5.18
N PHE A 20 -10.53 16.39 4.62
CA PHE A 20 -11.05 15.79 3.40
C PHE A 20 -10.93 14.27 3.46
N ILE A 21 -11.66 13.57 2.59
CA ILE A 21 -11.46 12.15 2.30
C ILE A 21 -10.87 12.02 0.90
N GLU A 22 -10.20 10.91 0.64
CA GLU A 22 -9.47 10.67 -0.59
C GLU A 22 -9.88 9.33 -1.21
N MET A 23 -9.93 9.28 -2.54
CA MET A 23 -10.18 8.09 -3.32
C MET A 23 -9.17 7.99 -4.46
N ILE A 24 -8.63 6.80 -4.69
CA ILE A 24 -7.70 6.53 -5.80
C ILE A 24 -8.46 5.93 -6.99
N LYS A 25 -8.26 6.51 -8.18
CA LYS A 25 -8.79 5.95 -9.44
C LYS A 25 -7.90 4.81 -9.97
N PRO A 26 -8.48 3.84 -10.70
CA PRO A 26 -7.68 2.88 -11.45
C PRO A 26 -6.68 3.56 -12.37
N SER A 27 -5.51 2.94 -12.54
CA SER A 27 -4.40 3.47 -13.33
C SER A 27 -3.76 4.77 -12.82
N ALA A 28 -4.14 5.28 -11.65
CA ALA A 28 -3.52 6.48 -11.07
C ALA A 28 -2.00 6.33 -10.89
N PHE A 29 -1.51 5.11 -10.62
CA PHE A 29 -0.08 4.82 -10.47
C PHE A 29 0.60 4.30 -11.75
N LYS A 30 -0.13 4.13 -12.85
CA LYS A 30 0.33 3.40 -14.05
C LYS A 30 1.62 3.94 -14.66
N GLN A 31 1.82 5.26 -14.65
CA GLN A 31 3.05 5.86 -15.17
C GLN A 31 4.20 5.75 -14.17
N SER A 32 3.91 5.93 -12.88
CA SER A 32 4.89 5.81 -11.79
C SER A 32 5.49 4.41 -11.73
N LEU A 33 4.67 3.36 -11.82
CA LEU A 33 5.14 1.96 -11.77
C LEU A 33 6.15 1.57 -12.85
N LYS A 34 6.27 2.33 -13.95
CA LYS A 34 7.26 2.06 -15.00
C LYS A 34 8.67 2.52 -14.65
N LYS A 35 8.81 3.41 -13.66
CA LYS A 35 10.07 4.12 -13.37
C LYS A 35 10.41 4.13 -11.87
N ALA A 36 9.40 3.99 -11.01
CA ALA A 36 9.55 4.14 -9.57
C ALA A 36 10.23 2.94 -8.93
N ASP A 37 11.05 3.25 -7.94
CA ASP A 37 11.69 2.29 -7.06
C ASP A 37 10.96 2.27 -5.71
N VAL A 38 9.85 1.54 -5.69
CA VAL A 38 8.91 1.51 -4.58
C VAL A 38 9.47 0.64 -3.47
N ARG A 39 9.36 1.12 -2.23
CA ARG A 39 9.80 0.40 -1.02
C ARG A 39 8.61 -0.25 -0.32
N CYS A 40 8.81 -1.41 0.27
CA CYS A 40 7.92 -2.02 1.24
C CYS A 40 8.52 -1.80 2.63
N LEU A 41 7.82 -1.07 3.50
CA LEU A 41 8.28 -0.68 4.83
C LEU A 41 7.35 -1.21 5.93
N SER A 42 7.78 -1.05 7.19
CA SER A 42 6.92 -1.11 8.36
C SER A 42 6.77 0.28 8.99
N GLU A 43 5.54 0.66 9.33
CA GLU A 43 5.18 1.91 10.02
C GLU A 43 5.78 3.19 9.42
N HIS A 44 5.85 3.27 8.08
CA HIS A 44 6.43 4.41 7.34
C HIS A 44 7.90 4.72 7.68
N ASP A 45 8.61 3.80 8.37
CA ASP A 45 10.00 3.98 8.80
C ASP A 45 10.98 3.41 7.75
N PRO A 46 11.81 4.26 7.11
CA PRO A 46 12.80 3.81 6.13
C PRO A 46 13.87 2.88 6.71
N GLN A 47 14.07 2.86 8.03
CA GLN A 47 14.97 1.92 8.70
C GLN A 47 14.39 0.50 8.76
N ASN A 48 13.06 0.37 8.66
CA ASN A 48 12.33 -0.89 8.68
C ASN A 48 11.98 -1.36 7.25
N LEU A 49 13.01 -1.47 6.40
CA LEU A 49 12.86 -1.91 5.02
C LEU A 49 12.61 -3.43 4.93
N LEU A 50 11.51 -3.80 4.27
CA LEU A 50 11.11 -5.19 4.02
C LEU A 50 11.41 -5.62 2.58
N GLY A 51 11.48 -4.71 1.64
CA GLY A 51 11.75 -5.05 0.24
C GLY A 51 11.58 -3.86 -0.68
N ARG A 52 11.93 -4.02 -1.96
CA ARG A 52 11.78 -2.95 -2.96
C ARG A 52 11.74 -3.48 -4.39
N THR A 53 11.17 -2.69 -5.30
CA THR A 53 10.95 -3.13 -6.68
C THR A 53 12.25 -3.30 -7.46
N SER A 54 13.23 -2.41 -7.27
CA SER A 54 14.53 -2.47 -7.96
C SER A 54 15.37 -3.71 -7.64
N SER A 55 15.23 -4.30 -6.45
CA SER A 55 15.89 -5.56 -6.08
C SER A 55 15.07 -6.80 -6.42
N GLY A 56 13.87 -6.62 -6.98
CA GLY A 56 12.94 -7.70 -7.32
C GLY A 56 12.25 -8.36 -6.12
N THR A 57 12.50 -7.89 -4.88
CA THR A 57 11.91 -8.45 -3.66
C THR A 57 10.53 -7.88 -3.35
N LEU A 58 10.14 -6.77 -3.97
CA LEU A 58 8.76 -6.30 -4.03
C LEU A 58 8.26 -6.34 -5.47
N ARG A 59 7.08 -6.90 -5.67
CA ARG A 59 6.37 -6.94 -6.95
C ARG A 59 5.05 -6.22 -6.78
N LEU A 60 4.72 -5.34 -7.73
CA LEU A 60 3.49 -4.58 -7.76
C LEU A 60 2.72 -4.90 -9.04
N GLN A 61 1.40 -5.04 -8.91
CA GLN A 61 0.53 -5.28 -10.04
C GLN A 61 -0.67 -4.33 -9.98
N ASP A 62 -0.75 -3.44 -10.97
CA ASP A 62 -1.91 -2.58 -11.17
C ASP A 62 -3.05 -3.40 -11.78
N THR A 63 -4.15 -3.59 -11.05
CA THR A 63 -5.32 -4.36 -11.48
C THR A 63 -6.54 -3.48 -11.65
N LYS A 64 -7.69 -4.06 -12.02
CA LYS A 64 -8.94 -3.28 -12.13
C LYS A 64 -9.46 -2.79 -10.77
N THR A 65 -9.16 -3.52 -9.69
CA THR A 65 -9.72 -3.30 -8.35
C THR A 65 -8.74 -2.62 -7.40
N GLY A 66 -7.45 -2.65 -7.69
CA GLY A 66 -6.45 -2.00 -6.84
C GLY A 66 -5.01 -2.27 -7.27
N LEU A 67 -4.08 -1.63 -6.59
CA LEU A 67 -2.66 -1.94 -6.66
C LEU A 67 -2.35 -3.12 -5.74
N GLN A 68 -2.12 -4.29 -6.33
CA GLN A 68 -1.75 -5.50 -5.61
C GLN A 68 -0.23 -5.52 -5.38
N PHE A 69 0.21 -6.15 -4.30
CA PHE A 69 1.64 -6.32 -4.00
C PHE A 69 1.96 -7.73 -3.52
N GLU A 70 3.21 -8.14 -3.75
CA GLU A 70 3.84 -9.29 -3.11
C GLU A 70 5.28 -8.91 -2.72
N CYS A 71 5.67 -9.15 -1.48
CA CYS A 71 6.98 -8.84 -0.93
C CYS A 71 7.64 -10.09 -0.34
N ASP A 72 8.84 -10.43 -0.80
CA ASP A 72 9.68 -11.43 -0.15
C ASP A 72 10.27 -10.80 1.11
N LEU A 73 9.94 -11.39 2.27
CA LEU A 73 10.44 -10.88 3.54
C LEU A 73 11.92 -11.30 3.74
N PRO A 74 12.79 -10.38 4.17
CA PRO A 74 14.15 -10.71 4.55
C PRO A 74 14.13 -11.43 5.91
N ASP A 75 15.18 -12.20 6.19
CA ASP A 75 15.36 -12.80 7.51
C ASP A 75 15.93 -11.77 8.49
N THR A 76 15.07 -10.85 8.94
CA THR A 76 15.37 -9.83 9.94
C THR A 76 14.36 -9.88 11.08
N THR A 77 14.75 -9.41 12.26
CA THR A 77 13.84 -9.34 13.42
C THR A 77 12.56 -8.58 13.08
N THR A 78 12.67 -7.40 12.46
CA THR A 78 11.51 -6.59 12.07
C THR A 78 10.55 -7.36 11.15
N ALA A 79 11.07 -8.04 10.12
CA ALA A 79 10.23 -8.79 9.18
C ALA A 79 9.57 -10.02 9.85
N ASN A 80 10.33 -10.71 10.70
CA ASN A 80 9.84 -11.86 11.46
C ASN A 80 8.73 -11.44 12.45
N ASP A 81 8.92 -10.38 13.22
CA ASP A 81 7.92 -9.87 14.15
C ASP A 81 6.65 -9.38 13.43
N LEU A 82 6.83 -8.63 12.34
CA LEU A 82 5.74 -8.16 11.49
C LEU A 82 4.90 -9.32 10.94
N SER A 83 5.55 -10.39 10.47
CA SER A 83 4.84 -11.58 9.98
C SER A 83 3.95 -12.21 11.05
N LYS A 84 4.42 -12.27 12.31
CA LYS A 84 3.65 -12.81 13.43
C LYS A 84 2.47 -11.93 13.81
N LEU A 85 2.63 -10.61 13.75
CA LEU A 85 1.53 -9.67 13.96
C LEU A 85 0.45 -9.78 12.88
N ILE A 86 0.84 -10.05 11.62
CA ILE A 86 -0.11 -10.30 10.53
C ILE A 86 -0.81 -11.65 10.69
N GLU A 87 -0.06 -12.72 10.97
CA GLU A 87 -0.62 -14.07 11.22
C GLU A 87 -1.63 -14.08 12.38
N ARG A 88 -1.35 -13.33 13.45
CA ARG A 88 -2.25 -13.19 14.61
C ARG A 88 -3.44 -12.24 14.32
N GLY A 89 -3.35 -11.47 13.24
CA GLY A 89 -4.37 -10.51 12.82
C GLY A 89 -4.37 -9.19 13.60
N ASP A 90 -3.25 -8.82 14.24
CA ASP A 90 -3.09 -7.48 14.81
C ASP A 90 -2.84 -6.44 13.72
N LEU A 91 -2.15 -6.86 12.66
CA LEU A 91 -1.93 -6.11 11.43
C LEU A 91 -2.73 -6.78 10.31
N ARG A 92 -3.67 -6.04 9.71
CA ARG A 92 -4.57 -6.59 8.68
C ARG A 92 -4.56 -5.82 7.37
N GLY A 93 -3.81 -4.72 7.31
CA GLY A 93 -3.82 -3.83 6.17
C GLY A 93 -2.54 -3.04 6.07
N CYS A 94 -2.52 -2.14 5.10
CA CYS A 94 -1.35 -1.36 4.76
C CYS A 94 -1.71 0.06 4.34
N SER A 95 -0.70 0.92 4.33
CA SER A 95 -0.77 2.29 3.85
C SER A 95 0.24 2.46 2.72
N PHE A 96 0.25 3.63 2.10
CA PHE A 96 1.21 3.98 1.06
C PHE A 96 1.52 5.47 1.11
N ARG A 97 2.73 5.84 0.68
CA ARG A 97 3.11 7.22 0.45
C ARG A 97 3.07 7.49 -1.04
N MET A 98 2.41 8.59 -1.40
CA MET A 98 2.34 9.05 -2.77
C MET A 98 2.49 10.55 -2.89
N ARG A 99 2.94 10.99 -4.06
CA ARG A 99 2.88 12.37 -4.52
C ARG A 99 1.78 12.49 -5.58
N VAL A 100 0.73 13.24 -5.28
CA VAL A 100 -0.35 13.48 -6.24
C VAL A 100 0.12 14.41 -7.35
N LEU A 101 -0.07 13.98 -8.59
CA LEU A 101 0.23 14.75 -9.80
C LEU A 101 -1.02 15.40 -10.38
N ASN A 102 -2.15 14.69 -10.34
CA ASN A 102 -3.44 15.18 -10.80
C ASN A 102 -4.59 14.64 -9.93
N SER A 103 -5.58 15.50 -9.68
CA SER A 103 -6.76 15.14 -8.89
C SER A 103 -7.94 16.04 -9.23
N GLU A 104 -9.14 15.48 -9.09
CA GLU A 104 -10.40 16.20 -9.09
C GLU A 104 -10.90 16.37 -7.65
N TRP A 105 -11.75 17.36 -7.43
CA TRP A 105 -12.37 17.60 -6.12
C TRP A 105 -13.89 17.65 -6.25
N ASP A 106 -14.56 16.93 -5.37
CA ASP A 106 -16.00 17.00 -5.17
C ASP A 106 -16.30 17.65 -3.81
N PHE A 107 -17.01 18.78 -3.85
CA PHE A 107 -17.39 19.58 -2.69
C PHE A 107 -18.88 19.48 -2.36
N ALA A 108 -19.64 18.59 -3.02
CA ALA A 108 -21.08 18.45 -2.78
C ALA A 108 -21.41 17.84 -1.41
N GLY A 109 -20.48 17.06 -0.85
CA GLY A 109 -20.62 16.41 0.47
C GLY A 109 -20.24 17.29 1.65
N LYS A 110 -20.55 16.84 2.87
CA LYS A 110 -20.14 17.50 4.13
C LYS A 110 -18.62 17.54 4.32
N VAL A 111 -17.93 16.54 3.77
CA VAL A 111 -16.47 16.45 3.76
C VAL A 111 -16.06 16.43 2.29
N PRO A 112 -15.17 17.34 1.85
CA PRO A 112 -14.64 17.32 0.49
C PRO A 112 -14.02 15.96 0.15
N LEU A 113 -14.26 15.50 -1.08
CA LEU A 113 -13.67 14.28 -1.63
C LEU A 113 -12.60 14.66 -2.67
N ARG A 114 -11.35 14.28 -2.41
CA ARG A 114 -10.27 14.31 -3.39
C ARG A 114 -10.26 13.01 -4.19
N ILE A 115 -10.39 13.10 -5.50
CA ILE A 115 -10.33 11.97 -6.42
C ILE A 115 -9.00 12.02 -7.14
N VAL A 116 -8.06 11.16 -6.77
CA VAL A 116 -6.72 11.11 -7.35
C VAL A 116 -6.76 10.35 -8.67
N THR A 117 -6.41 11.04 -9.76
CA THR A 117 -6.42 10.50 -11.13
C THR A 117 -5.02 10.16 -11.62
N GLU A 118 -3.99 10.79 -11.07
CA GLU A 118 -2.58 10.49 -11.36
C GLU A 118 -1.70 10.79 -10.14
N ALA A 119 -0.84 9.83 -9.77
CA ALA A 119 0.09 9.96 -8.66
C ALA A 119 1.37 9.14 -8.85
N GLU A 120 2.42 9.58 -8.19
CA GLU A 120 3.64 8.81 -8.00
C GLU A 120 3.60 8.09 -6.66
N ILE A 121 3.90 6.79 -6.66
CA ILE A 121 4.00 5.99 -5.45
C ILE A 121 5.46 5.81 -5.05
N ASP A 122 5.76 6.07 -3.79
CA ASP A 122 7.12 6.01 -3.24
C ASP A 122 7.31 4.78 -2.35
N GLU A 123 6.29 4.42 -1.58
CA GLU A 123 6.33 3.28 -0.67
C GLU A 123 4.94 2.67 -0.44
N ILE A 124 4.93 1.39 -0.11
CA ILE A 124 3.87 0.72 0.62
C ILE A 124 4.39 0.44 2.04
N THR A 125 3.52 0.47 3.05
CA THR A 125 3.91 0.17 4.41
C THR A 125 2.89 -0.69 5.12
N MET A 126 3.35 -1.71 5.83
CA MET A 126 2.48 -2.41 6.79
C MET A 126 2.30 -1.49 8.00
N THR A 127 1.06 -1.33 8.45
CA THR A 127 0.76 -0.46 9.60
C THR A 127 -0.53 -0.87 10.29
N ALA A 128 -0.59 -0.68 11.61
CA ALA A 128 -1.81 -0.87 12.39
C ALA A 128 -2.87 0.22 12.11
N THR A 129 -2.48 1.33 11.49
CA THR A 129 -3.32 2.52 11.33
C THR A 129 -3.45 2.99 9.88
N PRO A 130 -3.94 2.13 8.97
CA PRO A 130 -4.00 2.48 7.56
C PRO A 130 -4.95 3.65 7.31
N ALA A 131 -4.52 4.57 6.43
CA ALA A 131 -5.34 5.67 5.96
C ALA A 131 -6.56 5.18 5.15
N TYR A 132 -6.44 4.02 4.50
CA TYR A 132 -7.49 3.39 3.70
C TYR A 132 -7.88 2.06 4.34
N LEU A 133 -9.14 1.90 4.71
CA LEU A 133 -9.61 0.69 5.41
C LEU A 133 -9.83 -0.52 4.50
N ALA A 134 -9.87 -0.29 3.19
CA ALA A 134 -10.05 -1.34 2.18
C ALA A 134 -8.73 -1.99 1.74
N THR A 135 -7.59 -1.61 2.34
CA THR A 135 -6.32 -2.28 2.11
C THR A 135 -6.23 -3.53 2.97
N ASP A 136 -5.46 -4.51 2.49
CA ASP A 136 -5.25 -5.75 3.21
C ASP A 136 -3.78 -6.20 3.12
N CYS A 137 -3.41 -7.12 4.00
CA CYS A 137 -2.18 -7.88 3.90
C CYS A 137 -2.34 -9.26 4.55
N GLU A 138 -1.67 -10.26 3.98
CA GLU A 138 -1.60 -11.61 4.52
C GLU A 138 -0.20 -12.21 4.32
N VAL A 139 0.21 -13.05 5.26
CA VAL A 139 1.42 -13.86 5.14
C VAL A 139 1.11 -15.08 4.29
N ILE A 140 1.98 -15.37 3.33
CA ILE A 140 1.97 -16.62 2.57
C ILE A 140 3.27 -17.37 2.84
N SER A 141 3.13 -18.62 3.28
CA SER A 141 4.24 -19.57 3.33
C SER A 141 4.35 -20.26 1.97
N ASP A 142 5.57 -20.38 1.44
CA ASP A 142 5.84 -21.31 0.35
C ASP A 142 5.61 -22.73 0.91
N VAL A 143 4.41 -23.26 0.76
CA VAL A 143 4.17 -24.68 1.03
C VAL A 143 4.84 -25.41 -0.13
N ALA A 144 6.03 -25.93 0.11
CA ALA A 144 6.56 -27.01 -0.70
C ALA A 144 5.57 -28.17 -0.59
N VAL A 145 4.79 -28.39 -1.65
CA VAL A 145 4.03 -29.63 -1.86
C VAL A 145 5.01 -30.71 -2.28
#